data_AF-A0A1G0SR76-F1
#
_entry.id   AF-A0A1G0SR76-F1
#
_cell.length_a   1.000
_cell.length_b   1.000
_cell.length_c   1.000
_cell.angle_alpha   90.00
_cell.angle_beta   90.00
_cell.angle_gamma   90.00
#
_symmetry.space_group_name_H-M   'P 1'
#
loop_
_entity.id
_entity.type
_entity.pdbx_description
1 polymer ?
#
loop_
_entity_poly.entity_id
_entity_poly.type
_entity_poly.pdbx_seq_one_letter_code
_entity_poly.pdbx_strand_id
1 'polypeptide(L)'
;MKKLLYFCVLAASLLIIQCSNEIPVTTNPINLELGKVSLKIDKANAPAEVVLVEAFLTREGYDTLYGVLNIVSSTSADITFEEVSAGDWHLKVDAKDSLGVVIYTGETDIEVLAGILTQVSLTLVPTGNGTGSIYIFVNWGTSSNWVDYVNNPVFTIENSPFNPIAVVEGTIIKEENTYKMWYNNLFYSAVANVGYAESENGINWTSSNSLVLTPGEIGSWDDYSVGVGCVIKDGNSYLMYYEGNSDPYGYWHIGLATSTDGVNWTKHSTPVCMGDYNEPQLHPGSVLKINNQYLMYYTFRNPNSYHFHNIGMAVSSDGVNWVKNSNNPILTNSQEWEGSGIYYPSVIYENNLFKMVYMNTTANAFGMATSTDGFIWNKSNSNPFFTKEQTSNNWAYRDIAYPNFIKLNNEYRIYYSGGHSNTYNSSIGFIRKFGN
;
A
#
# COMPACT_ATOMS: atom_id res chain seq x y z
N MET A 1 -43.83 67.07 26.82
CA MET A 1 -45.01 66.30 26.35
C MET A 1 -44.73 64.82 26.61
N LYS A 2 -45.15 64.33 27.79
CA LYS A 2 -46.15 63.26 28.05
C LYS A 2 -45.58 61.84 27.77
N LYS A 3 -45.02 61.12 28.76
CA LYS A 3 -45.68 60.31 29.84
C LYS A 3 -46.82 59.44 29.35
N LEU A 4 -46.74 58.12 29.54
CA LEU A 4 -47.71 57.27 30.27
C LEU A 4 -47.18 55.81 30.30
N LEU A 5 -46.89 55.18 31.45
CA LEU A 5 -47.73 54.67 32.56
C LEU A 5 -48.51 53.37 32.21
N TYR A 6 -48.11 52.28 32.89
CA TYR A 6 -48.91 51.21 33.52
C TYR A 6 -50.28 50.81 32.93
N PHE A 7 -50.56 49.50 32.83
CA PHE A 7 -51.48 48.83 33.77
C PHE A 7 -51.55 47.30 33.57
N CYS A 8 -51.67 46.60 34.70
CA CYS A 8 -52.11 45.22 34.86
C CYS A 8 -53.60 45.05 34.47
N VAL A 9 -54.06 43.81 34.29
CA VAL A 9 -55.30 43.17 34.82
C VAL A 9 -55.53 41.89 33.98
N LEU A 10 -55.28 40.69 34.52
CA LEU A 10 -56.12 39.83 35.38
C LEU A 10 -57.35 39.19 34.68
N ALA A 11 -57.36 37.84 34.73
CA ALA A 11 -58.52 36.94 34.83
C ALA A 11 -59.42 36.83 33.56
N ALA A 12 -60.12 35.75 33.24
CA ALA A 12 -60.37 34.46 33.89
C ALA A 12 -60.90 33.47 32.83
N SER A 13 -60.46 32.22 32.93
CA SER A 13 -61.30 31.02 33.01
C SER A 13 -62.35 30.65 31.95
N LEU A 14 -62.17 29.42 31.46
CA LEU A 14 -63.13 28.34 31.17
C LEU A 14 -64.13 28.48 30.01
N LEU A 15 -64.01 27.49 29.10
CA LEU A 15 -65.03 26.61 28.48
C LEU A 15 -66.36 27.28 28.05
N ILE A 16 -66.89 27.10 26.84
CA ILE A 16 -67.54 25.86 26.36
C ILE A 16 -67.49 25.78 24.81
N ILE A 17 -67.42 24.54 24.36
CA ILE A 17 -67.60 23.93 23.04
C ILE A 17 -68.69 24.55 22.16
N GLN A 18 -68.39 24.76 20.87
CA GLN A 18 -69.37 24.55 19.80
C GLN A 18 -68.70 24.09 18.50
N CYS A 19 -69.13 22.92 18.02
CA CYS A 19 -68.79 22.34 16.71
C CYS A 19 -69.58 23.04 15.59
N SER A 20 -68.97 23.19 14.41
CA SER A 20 -69.56 22.70 13.15
C SER A 20 -68.61 22.88 11.96
N ASN A 21 -68.26 21.72 11.39
CA ASN A 21 -68.17 21.35 9.97
C ASN A 21 -67.32 22.11 8.95
N GLU A 22 -66.73 21.26 8.09
CA GLU A 22 -66.06 21.48 6.79
C GLU A 22 -64.53 21.65 6.89
N ILE A 23 -63.66 20.82 6.33
CA ILE A 23 -63.69 19.69 5.38
C ILE A 23 -62.58 18.73 5.85
N PRO A 24 -62.71 17.38 5.79
CA PRO A 24 -61.57 16.50 6.03
C PRO A 24 -60.58 16.73 4.90
N VAL A 25 -59.54 17.52 5.18
CA VAL A 25 -58.29 17.42 4.43
C VAL A 25 -57.73 16.05 4.80
N THR A 26 -58.08 15.03 4.03
CA THR A 26 -57.31 13.80 3.97
C THR A 26 -56.00 14.13 3.25
N THR A 27 -55.15 14.92 3.90
CA THR A 27 -53.72 14.79 3.68
C THR A 27 -53.39 13.43 4.26
N ASN A 28 -53.32 12.42 3.39
CA ASN A 28 -52.35 11.36 3.65
C ASN A 28 -51.06 12.08 4.08
N PRO A 29 -50.50 11.77 5.25
CA PRO A 29 -49.17 12.27 5.56
C PRO A 29 -48.30 11.74 4.42
N ILE A 30 -47.80 12.65 3.58
CA ILE A 30 -46.76 12.28 2.62
C ILE A 30 -45.59 11.90 3.50
N ASN A 31 -45.35 10.60 3.61
CA ASN A 31 -44.28 10.04 4.41
C ASN A 31 -42.97 10.46 3.75
N LEU A 32 -42.38 11.55 4.24
CA LEU A 32 -41.24 12.24 3.65
C LEU A 32 -39.90 11.50 3.83
N GLU A 33 -39.92 10.26 4.31
CA GLU A 33 -38.71 9.47 4.63
C GLU A 33 -38.63 8.11 3.91
N LEU A 34 -39.49 7.86 2.93
CA LEU A 34 -39.45 6.63 2.16
C LEU A 34 -38.63 6.83 0.88
N GLY A 35 -37.48 6.17 0.81
CA GLY A 35 -36.61 6.08 -0.35
C GLY A 35 -37.03 4.96 -1.31
N LYS A 36 -36.25 4.81 -2.38
CA LYS A 36 -36.43 3.77 -3.40
C LYS A 36 -35.09 3.09 -3.63
N VAL A 37 -35.09 1.76 -3.65
CA VAL A 37 -33.91 0.97 -3.99
C VAL A 37 -34.20 0.24 -5.30
N SER A 38 -33.43 0.55 -6.34
CA SER A 38 -33.52 -0.13 -7.64
C SER A 38 -32.20 -0.83 -7.94
N LEU A 39 -32.25 -2.16 -8.05
CA LEU A 39 -31.16 -2.98 -8.52
C LEU A 39 -31.25 -3.08 -10.03
N LYS A 40 -30.27 -2.53 -10.75
CA LYS A 40 -30.15 -2.73 -12.19
C LYS A 40 -29.19 -3.88 -12.47
N ILE A 41 -29.69 -4.90 -13.13
CA ILE A 41 -28.94 -6.11 -13.48
C ILE A 41 -28.38 -5.95 -14.90
N ASP A 42 -27.08 -6.20 -15.06
CA ASP A 42 -26.46 -6.24 -16.37
C ASP A 42 -26.81 -7.54 -17.09
N LYS A 43 -27.97 -7.54 -17.76
CA LYS A 43 -28.46 -8.69 -18.52
C LYS A 43 -27.54 -9.10 -19.69
N ALA A 44 -26.74 -8.18 -20.23
CA ALA A 44 -25.86 -8.48 -21.37
C ALA A 44 -24.65 -9.33 -20.96
N ASN A 45 -24.20 -9.19 -19.71
CA ASN A 45 -23.03 -9.88 -19.17
C ASN A 45 -23.37 -10.98 -18.14
N ALA A 46 -24.67 -11.25 -17.89
CA ALA A 46 -25.09 -12.33 -17.00
C ALA A 46 -24.68 -13.71 -17.57
N PRO A 47 -24.13 -14.62 -16.74
CA PRO A 47 -23.80 -15.99 -17.16
C PRO A 47 -25.03 -16.72 -17.73
N ALA A 48 -24.83 -17.51 -18.78
CA ALA A 48 -25.92 -18.12 -19.55
C ALA A 48 -26.78 -19.10 -18.74
N GLU A 49 -26.20 -19.66 -17.68
CA GLU A 49 -26.83 -20.57 -16.73
C GLU A 49 -27.77 -19.88 -15.73
N VAL A 50 -27.69 -18.54 -15.56
CA VAL A 50 -28.54 -17.79 -14.62
C VAL A 50 -29.93 -17.56 -15.23
N VAL A 51 -30.96 -18.01 -14.54
CA VAL A 51 -32.37 -17.87 -14.96
C VAL A 51 -33.16 -16.94 -14.04
N LEU A 52 -32.91 -17.00 -12.73
CA LEU A 52 -33.64 -16.22 -11.72
C LEU A 52 -32.66 -15.41 -10.86
N VAL A 53 -33.04 -14.21 -10.47
CA VAL A 53 -32.34 -13.38 -9.50
C VAL A 53 -33.32 -13.00 -8.41
N GLU A 54 -33.01 -13.33 -7.17
CA GLU A 54 -33.77 -12.95 -5.97
C GLU A 54 -32.98 -11.91 -5.18
N ALA A 55 -33.67 -10.95 -4.58
CA ALA A 55 -33.09 -9.92 -3.74
C ALA A 55 -33.88 -9.80 -2.43
N PHE A 56 -33.16 -9.64 -1.33
CA PHE A 56 -33.68 -9.53 0.03
C PHE A 56 -33.08 -8.30 0.68
N LEU A 57 -33.91 -7.37 1.15
CA LEU A 57 -33.47 -6.22 1.92
C LEU A 57 -33.92 -6.40 3.36
N THR A 58 -32.96 -6.39 4.29
CA THR A 58 -33.18 -6.72 5.71
C THR A 58 -32.65 -5.63 6.62
N ARG A 59 -33.36 -5.38 7.72
CA ARG A 59 -32.96 -4.45 8.78
C ARG A 59 -33.63 -4.87 10.07
N GLU A 60 -32.89 -4.82 11.19
CA GLU A 60 -33.43 -5.17 12.50
C GLU A 60 -34.65 -4.27 12.83
N GLY A 61 -35.75 -4.89 13.24
CA GLY A 61 -37.01 -4.19 13.56
C GLY A 61 -37.91 -3.87 12.35
N TYR A 62 -37.55 -4.30 11.13
CA TYR A 62 -38.34 -4.12 9.91
C TYR A 62 -38.62 -5.46 9.22
N ASP A 63 -39.71 -5.53 8.46
CA ASP A 63 -40.00 -6.68 7.61
C ASP A 63 -38.95 -6.80 6.49
N THR A 64 -38.62 -8.04 6.11
CA THR A 64 -37.73 -8.29 4.97
C THR A 64 -38.45 -7.95 3.67
N LEU A 65 -37.87 -7.06 2.87
CA LEU A 65 -38.38 -6.77 1.53
C LEU A 65 -37.79 -7.80 0.56
N TYR A 66 -38.64 -8.38 -0.28
CA TYR A 66 -38.27 -9.43 -1.23
C TYR A 66 -38.61 -9.04 -2.67
N GLY A 67 -37.65 -9.23 -3.57
CA GLY A 67 -37.79 -8.95 -4.99
C GLY A 67 -37.24 -10.10 -5.83
N VAL A 68 -37.83 -10.35 -6.99
CA VAL A 68 -37.40 -11.44 -7.88
C VAL A 68 -37.49 -11.01 -9.34
N LEU A 69 -36.52 -11.44 -10.14
CA LEU A 69 -36.41 -11.18 -11.56
C LEU A 69 -36.06 -12.46 -12.30
N ASN A 70 -36.89 -12.88 -13.25
CA ASN A 70 -36.49 -13.88 -14.22
C ASN A 70 -35.69 -13.22 -15.34
N ILE A 71 -34.37 -13.35 -15.32
CA ILE A 71 -33.50 -12.59 -16.21
C ILE A 71 -33.67 -12.99 -17.69
N VAL A 72 -34.13 -14.22 -17.95
CA VAL A 72 -34.36 -14.72 -19.31
C VAL A 72 -35.63 -14.11 -19.89
N SER A 73 -36.76 -14.21 -19.17
CA SER A 73 -38.07 -13.80 -19.69
C SER A 73 -38.40 -12.32 -19.49
N SER A 74 -37.76 -11.63 -18.55
CA SER A 74 -38.09 -10.24 -18.25
C SER A 74 -37.61 -9.26 -19.32
N THR A 75 -38.45 -8.27 -19.61
CA THR A 75 -38.17 -7.17 -20.55
C THR A 75 -37.38 -6.03 -19.91
N SER A 76 -37.54 -5.81 -18.60
CA SER A 76 -36.65 -4.98 -17.78
C SER A 76 -35.60 -5.85 -17.09
N ALA A 77 -34.48 -5.23 -16.70
CA ALA A 77 -33.43 -5.88 -15.92
C ALA A 77 -33.36 -5.30 -14.50
N ASP A 78 -34.48 -4.80 -13.97
CA ASP A 78 -34.51 -4.08 -12.70
C ASP A 78 -35.33 -4.83 -11.65
N ILE A 79 -34.82 -4.94 -10.43
CA ILE A 79 -35.62 -5.24 -9.23
C ILE A 79 -35.77 -3.93 -8.48
N THR A 80 -37.00 -3.54 -8.16
CA THR A 80 -37.25 -2.29 -7.44
C THR A 80 -38.04 -2.54 -6.17
N PHE A 81 -37.50 -2.04 -5.06
CA PHE A 81 -38.18 -1.89 -3.79
C PHE A 81 -38.67 -0.45 -3.70
N GLU A 82 -39.99 -0.28 -3.77
CA GLU A 82 -40.63 0.99 -3.49
C GLU A 82 -40.79 1.14 -1.97
N GLU A 83 -40.84 2.38 -1.50
CA GLU A 83 -41.19 2.70 -0.12
C GLU A 83 -40.22 2.16 0.96
N VAL A 84 -38.91 2.26 0.72
CA VAL A 84 -37.86 1.79 1.66
C VAL A 84 -37.53 2.89 2.68
N SER A 85 -37.77 2.65 3.97
CA SER A 85 -37.45 3.64 5.02
C SER A 85 -35.96 3.97 5.08
N ALA A 86 -35.61 5.23 5.34
CA ALA A 86 -34.23 5.67 5.47
C ALA A 86 -33.46 4.95 6.60
N GLY A 87 -32.16 4.70 6.38
CA GLY A 87 -31.24 4.05 7.32
C GLY A 87 -30.41 2.94 6.70
N ASP A 88 -29.67 2.21 7.55
CA ASP A 88 -28.80 1.13 7.13
C ASP A 88 -29.59 -0.16 6.89
N TRP A 89 -29.48 -0.72 5.70
CA TRP A 89 -30.09 -1.97 5.29
C TRP A 89 -29.04 -2.95 4.80
N HIS A 90 -29.25 -4.22 5.05
CA HIS A 90 -28.45 -5.30 4.47
C HIS A 90 -29.18 -5.88 3.26
N LEU A 91 -28.58 -5.75 2.08
CA LEU A 91 -29.07 -6.28 0.82
C LEU A 91 -28.35 -7.60 0.50
N LYS A 92 -29.11 -8.67 0.29
CA LYS A 92 -28.62 -9.94 -0.26
C LYS A 92 -29.27 -10.22 -1.61
N VAL A 93 -28.52 -10.73 -2.57
CA VAL A 93 -28.99 -11.09 -3.91
C VAL A 93 -28.47 -12.47 -4.30
N ASP A 94 -29.38 -13.36 -4.72
CA ASP A 94 -29.08 -14.74 -5.12
C ASP A 94 -29.48 -14.96 -6.59
N ALA A 95 -28.56 -15.38 -7.44
CA ALA A 95 -28.82 -15.80 -8.81
C ALA A 95 -28.87 -17.33 -8.90
N LYS A 96 -29.94 -17.86 -9.51
CA LYS A 96 -30.25 -19.28 -9.58
C LYS A 96 -30.29 -19.79 -11.02
N ASP A 97 -29.93 -21.05 -11.18
CA ASP A 97 -30.07 -21.76 -12.45
C ASP A 97 -31.51 -22.22 -12.70
N SER A 98 -31.73 -22.90 -13.83
CA SER A 98 -33.04 -23.47 -14.19
C SER A 98 -33.58 -24.53 -13.22
N LEU A 99 -32.72 -25.08 -12.36
CA LEU A 99 -33.07 -26.09 -11.35
C LEU A 99 -33.38 -25.44 -9.98
N GLY A 100 -33.29 -24.11 -9.88
CA GLY A 100 -33.51 -23.38 -8.63
C GLY A 100 -32.31 -23.42 -7.68
N VAL A 101 -31.16 -23.90 -8.13
CA VAL A 101 -29.92 -23.92 -7.34
C VAL A 101 -29.31 -22.52 -7.39
N VAL A 102 -29.03 -21.94 -6.23
CA VAL A 102 -28.24 -20.69 -6.17
C VAL A 102 -26.85 -21.01 -6.69
N ILE A 103 -26.50 -20.40 -7.81
CA ILE A 103 -25.21 -20.56 -8.48
C ILE A 103 -24.35 -19.31 -8.37
N TYR A 104 -24.94 -18.16 -8.05
CA TYR A 104 -24.23 -16.93 -7.69
C TYR A 104 -24.93 -16.24 -6.51
N THR A 105 -24.18 -15.62 -5.61
CA THR A 105 -24.73 -14.84 -4.48
C THR A 105 -23.88 -13.62 -4.20
N GLY A 106 -24.46 -12.58 -3.64
CA GLY A 106 -23.73 -11.42 -3.15
C GLY A 106 -24.58 -10.66 -2.13
N GLU A 107 -23.92 -10.05 -1.16
CA GLU A 107 -24.58 -9.22 -0.16
C GLU A 107 -23.76 -7.95 0.12
N THR A 108 -24.43 -6.89 0.56
CA THR A 108 -23.81 -5.61 0.92
C THR A 108 -24.72 -4.83 1.85
N ASP A 109 -24.13 -4.03 2.73
CA ASP A 109 -24.88 -3.00 3.44
C ASP A 109 -25.08 -1.79 2.52
N ILE A 110 -26.25 -1.18 2.58
CA ILE A 110 -26.63 0.03 1.85
C ILE A 110 -27.22 1.04 2.82
N GLU A 111 -26.83 2.30 2.67
CA GLU A 111 -27.44 3.43 3.38
C GLU A 111 -28.52 4.05 2.48
N VAL A 112 -29.78 3.94 2.90
CA VAL A 112 -30.91 4.58 2.21
C VAL A 112 -31.13 5.96 2.81
N LEU A 113 -30.91 6.99 2.00
CA LEU A 113 -31.09 8.39 2.39
C LEU A 113 -32.28 9.00 1.65
N ALA A 114 -33.12 9.75 2.37
CA ALA A 114 -34.30 10.40 1.78
C ALA A 114 -33.88 11.43 0.71
N GLY A 115 -34.32 11.23 -0.54
CA GLY A 115 -34.10 12.16 -1.65
C GLY A 115 -32.69 12.16 -2.25
N ILE A 116 -31.79 11.26 -1.83
CA ILE A 116 -30.40 11.17 -2.35
C ILE A 116 -30.25 9.87 -3.15
N LEU A 117 -29.67 9.97 -4.36
CA LEU A 117 -29.30 8.81 -5.16
C LEU A 117 -27.93 8.29 -4.71
N THR A 118 -27.92 7.21 -3.95
CA THR A 118 -26.70 6.47 -3.60
C THR A 118 -26.50 5.34 -4.60
N GLN A 119 -25.34 5.28 -5.25
CA GLN A 119 -24.99 4.17 -6.14
C GLN A 119 -24.15 3.14 -5.40
N VAL A 120 -24.63 1.90 -5.36
CA VAL A 120 -23.92 0.76 -4.79
C VAL A 120 -23.73 -0.28 -5.89
N SER A 121 -22.50 -0.78 -6.03
CA SER A 121 -22.19 -1.88 -6.95
C SER A 121 -22.10 -3.17 -6.16
N LEU A 122 -22.93 -4.15 -6.53
CA LEU A 122 -22.90 -5.49 -5.95
C LEU A 122 -22.44 -6.49 -7.01
N THR A 123 -21.42 -7.29 -6.67
CA THR A 123 -20.93 -8.38 -7.53
C THR A 123 -21.41 -9.70 -6.98
N LEU A 124 -22.12 -10.50 -7.77
CA LEU A 124 -22.52 -11.85 -7.38
C LEU A 124 -21.39 -12.84 -7.73
N VAL A 125 -21.01 -13.68 -6.76
CA VAL A 125 -19.90 -14.64 -6.89
C VAL A 125 -20.43 -16.09 -6.93
N PRO A 126 -19.81 -17.00 -7.70
CA PRO A 126 -20.25 -18.39 -7.80
C PRO A 126 -20.29 -19.12 -6.45
N THR A 127 -21.34 -19.88 -6.17
CA THR A 127 -21.60 -20.53 -4.86
C THR A 127 -21.02 -21.94 -4.71
N GLY A 128 -20.01 -22.31 -5.51
CA GLY A 128 -19.41 -23.66 -5.53
C GLY A 128 -19.23 -24.23 -4.11
N ASN A 129 -19.99 -25.29 -3.79
CA ASN A 129 -20.16 -25.89 -2.46
C ASN A 129 -18.91 -25.81 -1.55
N GLY A 130 -19.02 -25.05 -0.45
CA GLY A 130 -18.19 -25.21 0.75
C GLY A 130 -16.97 -24.29 0.86
N THR A 131 -17.19 -23.11 1.45
CA THR A 131 -16.26 -22.23 2.19
C THR A 131 -14.82 -22.04 1.67
N GLY A 132 -14.60 -20.86 1.05
CA GLY A 132 -13.29 -20.19 0.95
C GLY A 132 -13.45 -18.77 0.38
N SER A 133 -12.84 -17.77 1.00
CA SER A 133 -12.86 -16.38 0.53
C SER A 133 -11.84 -16.17 -0.60
N ILE A 134 -12.19 -15.42 -1.65
CA ILE A 134 -11.26 -14.94 -2.67
C ILE A 134 -11.33 -13.41 -2.75
N TYR A 135 -10.17 -12.76 -2.64
CA TYR A 135 -9.97 -11.34 -2.90
C TYR A 135 -9.73 -11.12 -4.40
N ILE A 136 -10.54 -10.29 -5.07
CA ILE A 136 -10.36 -9.94 -6.48
C ILE A 136 -10.05 -8.45 -6.63
N PHE A 137 -8.93 -8.14 -7.30
CA PHE A 137 -8.61 -6.80 -7.78
C PHE A 137 -8.94 -6.71 -9.28
N VAL A 138 -9.75 -5.73 -9.70
CA VAL A 138 -10.04 -5.49 -11.12
C VAL A 138 -9.30 -4.23 -11.57
N ASN A 139 -8.47 -4.38 -12.61
CA ASN A 139 -7.70 -3.32 -13.24
C ASN A 139 -8.11 -3.16 -14.69
N TRP A 140 -8.44 -1.94 -15.11
CA TRP A 140 -8.77 -1.65 -16.50
C TRP A 140 -7.49 -1.29 -17.27
N GLY A 141 -7.11 -2.18 -18.18
CA GLY A 141 -5.93 -2.08 -19.06
C GLY A 141 -5.20 -3.41 -19.12
N THR A 142 -5.05 -4.00 -20.31
CA THR A 142 -4.09 -5.10 -20.52
C THR A 142 -2.70 -4.51 -20.52
N SER A 143 -2.17 -4.37 -19.32
CA SER A 143 -0.73 -4.34 -19.18
C SER A 143 -0.40 -5.15 -17.95
N SER A 144 0.26 -6.28 -18.16
CA SER A 144 1.14 -6.88 -17.16
C SER A 144 2.33 -5.96 -16.85
N ASN A 145 2.21 -4.65 -17.07
CA ASN A 145 3.27 -3.68 -16.95
C ASN A 145 3.17 -3.04 -15.57
N TRP A 146 4.30 -2.52 -15.14
CA TRP A 146 4.37 -1.69 -13.95
C TRP A 146 3.72 -0.35 -14.23
N VAL A 147 2.83 0.06 -13.33
CA VAL A 147 2.10 1.32 -13.43
C VAL A 147 2.43 2.16 -12.21
N ASP A 148 2.81 3.40 -12.44
CA ASP A 148 3.04 4.37 -11.36
C ASP A 148 1.72 4.74 -10.67
N TYR A 149 1.75 4.89 -9.34
CA TYR A 149 0.56 5.35 -8.64
C TYR A 149 0.29 6.82 -8.95
N VAL A 150 -0.89 7.10 -9.53
CA VAL A 150 -1.24 8.42 -10.08
C VAL A 150 -1.14 9.59 -9.08
N ASN A 151 -1.31 9.29 -7.79
CA ASN A 151 -1.23 10.27 -6.71
C ASN A 151 0.10 10.19 -5.93
N ASN A 152 1.15 9.65 -6.53
CA ASN A 152 2.50 9.79 -5.96
C ASN A 152 2.89 11.27 -5.86
N PRO A 153 3.76 11.64 -4.89
CA PRO A 153 4.31 10.80 -3.83
C PRO A 153 3.29 10.46 -2.71
N VAL A 154 3.51 9.33 -2.02
CA VAL A 154 2.69 8.91 -0.87
C VAL A 154 3.30 9.29 0.48
N PHE A 155 4.58 9.66 0.51
CA PHE A 155 5.27 10.10 1.72
C PHE A 155 6.27 11.19 1.38
N THR A 156 6.18 12.32 2.06
CA THR A 156 6.95 13.54 1.78
C THR A 156 7.64 14.04 3.05
N ILE A 157 8.44 15.10 2.93
CA ILE A 157 9.09 15.74 4.08
C ILE A 157 8.09 16.21 5.15
N GLU A 158 6.87 16.60 4.75
CA GLU A 158 5.80 17.04 5.66
C GLU A 158 5.27 15.90 6.53
N ASN A 159 5.45 14.65 6.09
CA ASN A 159 5.11 13.48 6.89
C ASN A 159 6.13 13.22 7.98
N SER A 160 7.36 13.74 7.86
CA SER A 160 8.40 13.50 8.85
C SER A 160 8.44 14.61 9.92
N PRO A 161 8.31 14.29 11.22
CA PRO A 161 8.35 15.28 12.28
C PRO A 161 9.76 15.86 12.53
N PHE A 162 10.78 15.41 11.78
CA PHE A 162 12.18 15.74 12.01
C PHE A 162 12.73 16.83 11.07
N ASN A 163 11.88 17.43 10.23
CA ASN A 163 12.23 18.48 9.27
C ASN A 163 13.45 18.14 8.37
N PRO A 164 13.47 16.98 7.70
CA PRO A 164 14.55 16.64 6.78
C PRO A 164 14.49 17.48 5.49
N ILE A 165 15.58 17.50 4.72
CA ILE A 165 15.58 18.09 3.37
C ILE A 165 15.00 17.12 2.33
N ALA A 166 15.02 15.81 2.62
CA ALA A 166 14.39 14.77 1.82
C ALA A 166 14.03 13.55 2.68
N VAL A 167 13.01 12.82 2.26
CA VAL A 167 12.71 11.48 2.78
C VAL A 167 12.99 10.46 1.68
N VAL A 168 13.84 9.49 1.97
CA VAL A 168 14.32 8.52 0.98
C VAL A 168 14.34 7.10 1.54
N GLU A 169 14.47 6.13 0.63
CA GLU A 169 14.71 4.72 0.94
C GLU A 169 13.72 4.14 1.96
N GLY A 170 12.45 4.10 1.57
CA GLY A 170 11.44 3.39 2.35
C GLY A 170 11.66 1.88 2.28
N THR A 171 11.98 1.25 3.40
CA THR A 171 11.91 -0.20 3.59
C THR A 171 10.54 -0.57 4.16
N ILE A 172 9.72 -1.27 3.36
CA ILE A 172 8.35 -1.62 3.75
C ILE A 172 8.26 -3.11 4.08
N ILE A 173 7.59 -3.43 5.19
CA ILE A 173 7.06 -4.76 5.47
C ILE A 173 5.56 -4.64 5.69
N LYS A 174 4.78 -5.60 5.20
CA LYS A 174 3.36 -5.74 5.56
C LYS A 174 3.18 -6.89 6.54
N GLU A 175 2.58 -6.62 7.68
CA GLU A 175 2.19 -7.61 8.68
C GLU A 175 0.71 -7.46 8.99
N GLU A 176 -0.03 -8.55 8.83
CA GLU A 176 -1.49 -8.55 9.00
C GLU A 176 -2.14 -7.42 8.17
N ASN A 177 -2.72 -6.43 8.85
CA ASN A 177 -3.40 -5.28 8.24
C ASN A 177 -2.55 -4.00 8.23
N THR A 178 -1.29 -4.06 8.70
CA THR A 178 -0.43 -2.88 8.86
C THR A 178 0.80 -2.96 7.97
N TYR A 179 1.00 -1.91 7.18
CA TYR A 179 2.27 -1.61 6.54
C TYR A 179 3.15 -0.85 7.52
N LYS A 180 4.39 -1.29 7.64
CA LYS A 180 5.44 -0.66 8.44
C LYS A 180 6.51 -0.16 7.49
N MET A 181 6.91 1.09 7.62
CA MET A 181 7.97 1.70 6.83
C MET A 181 9.05 2.25 7.74
N TRP A 182 10.28 1.82 7.51
CA TRP A 182 11.48 2.49 7.98
C TRP A 182 12.03 3.33 6.83
N TYR A 183 12.38 4.59 7.09
CA TYR A 183 12.78 5.52 6.04
C TYR A 183 13.92 6.41 6.52
N ASN A 184 14.73 6.89 5.58
CA ASN A 184 15.83 7.80 5.86
C ASN A 184 15.34 9.25 5.83
N ASN A 185 15.54 9.96 6.94
CA ASN A 185 15.53 11.42 6.97
C ASN A 185 16.90 11.90 6.50
N LEU A 186 16.96 12.53 5.34
CA LEU A 186 18.20 13.09 4.82
C LEU A 186 18.34 14.55 5.24
N PHE A 187 19.54 14.94 5.66
CA PHE A 187 19.92 16.29 6.02
C PHE A 187 21.07 16.78 5.13
N TYR A 188 21.45 18.06 5.28
CA TYR A 188 22.61 18.61 4.60
C TYR A 188 23.88 17.80 4.90
N SER A 189 24.82 17.82 3.95
CA SER A 189 26.06 17.02 3.99
C SER A 189 25.83 15.51 3.91
N ALA A 190 24.68 15.05 3.40
CA ALA A 190 24.35 13.63 3.26
C ALA A 190 24.32 12.85 4.59
N VAL A 191 24.06 13.55 5.70
CA VAL A 191 23.80 12.92 7.00
C VAL A 191 22.37 12.40 7.01
N ALA A 192 22.19 11.17 7.49
CA ALA A 192 20.89 10.54 7.63
C ALA A 192 20.66 9.98 9.05
N ASN A 193 19.38 9.87 9.39
CA ASN A 193 18.89 9.04 10.49
C ASN A 193 17.61 8.33 10.04
N VAL A 194 17.16 7.35 10.82
CA VAL A 194 16.04 6.48 10.43
C VAL A 194 14.77 6.83 11.21
N GLY A 195 13.70 7.15 10.49
CA GLY A 195 12.34 7.31 11.00
C GLY A 195 11.49 6.06 10.80
N TYR A 196 10.27 6.09 11.35
CA TYR A 196 9.28 5.02 11.24
C TYR A 196 7.89 5.58 10.96
N ALA A 197 7.14 4.90 10.11
CA ALA A 197 5.75 5.22 9.82
C ALA A 197 4.92 3.96 9.62
N GLU A 198 3.62 4.05 9.93
CA GLU A 198 2.65 2.97 9.72
C GLU A 198 1.54 3.41 8.77
N SER A 199 0.93 2.45 8.09
CA SER A 199 -0.21 2.66 7.21
C SER A 199 -1.10 1.43 7.18
N GLU A 200 -2.42 1.58 7.10
CA GLU A 200 -3.34 0.46 6.89
C GLU A 200 -3.46 0.06 5.40
N ASN A 201 -3.15 0.99 4.48
CA ASN A 201 -3.37 0.81 3.05
C ASN A 201 -2.08 0.93 2.20
N GLY A 202 -0.97 1.32 2.83
CA GLY A 202 0.32 1.55 2.18
C GLY A 202 0.37 2.82 1.32
N ILE A 203 -0.57 3.75 1.54
CA ILE A 203 -0.73 5.02 0.83
C ILE A 203 -0.78 6.18 1.83
N ASN A 204 -1.62 6.09 2.86
CA ASN A 204 -1.73 7.12 3.90
C ASN A 204 -0.87 6.70 5.09
N TRP A 205 0.18 7.44 5.38
CA TRP A 205 1.18 7.08 6.38
C TRP A 205 1.12 8.00 7.59
N THR A 206 1.28 7.42 8.77
CA THR A 206 1.39 8.12 10.06
C THR A 206 2.77 7.86 10.64
N SER A 207 3.56 8.93 10.80
CA SER A 207 4.93 8.82 11.33
C SER A 207 4.97 8.78 12.85
N SER A 208 5.93 8.04 13.38
CA SER A 208 6.32 8.11 14.79
C SER A 208 7.02 9.44 15.08
N ASN A 209 6.81 9.96 16.29
CA ASN A 209 7.51 11.15 16.81
C ASN A 209 8.93 10.82 17.34
N SER A 210 9.34 9.56 17.32
CA SER A 210 10.66 9.12 17.79
C SER A 210 11.47 8.52 16.65
N LEU A 211 12.78 8.82 16.62
CA LEU A 211 13.71 8.21 15.69
C LEU A 211 13.91 6.74 16.06
N VAL A 212 13.98 5.89 15.04
CA VAL A 212 14.27 4.46 15.16
C VAL A 212 15.78 4.23 15.29
N LEU A 213 16.58 4.96 14.52
CA LEU A 213 18.03 4.82 14.53
C LEU A 213 18.71 6.17 14.34
N THR A 214 19.77 6.42 15.09
CA THR A 214 20.62 7.61 14.98
C THR A 214 22.08 7.21 14.79
N PRO A 215 22.92 8.14 14.27
CA PRO A 215 24.37 7.96 14.31
C PRO A 215 24.83 7.59 15.72
N GLY A 216 25.90 6.80 15.78
CA GLY A 216 26.51 6.38 17.04
C GLY A 216 27.18 7.51 17.80
N GLU A 217 27.71 7.20 18.97
CA GLU A 217 28.51 8.15 19.74
C GLU A 217 29.78 8.52 18.96
N ILE A 218 30.29 9.74 19.18
CA ILE A 218 31.52 10.23 18.54
C ILE A 218 32.66 9.21 18.70
N GLY A 219 33.30 8.85 17.59
CA GLY A 219 34.37 7.86 17.51
C GLY A 219 33.88 6.43 17.24
N SER A 220 32.57 6.19 17.21
CA SER A 220 32.03 4.92 16.72
C SER A 220 32.09 4.84 15.19
N TRP A 221 32.00 3.64 14.64
CA TRP A 221 32.13 3.38 13.21
C TRP A 221 30.96 3.94 12.38
N ASP A 222 29.85 4.28 13.02
CA ASP A 222 28.63 4.85 12.44
C ASP A 222 28.27 6.22 13.05
N ASP A 223 29.27 6.99 13.50
CA ASP A 223 29.07 8.28 14.18
C ASP A 223 28.72 9.45 13.27
N TYR A 224 28.90 9.30 11.94
CA TYR A 224 28.58 10.35 10.97
C TYR A 224 27.15 10.24 10.43
N SER A 225 26.79 9.07 9.92
CA SER A 225 25.48 8.84 9.28
C SER A 225 25.05 7.39 9.41
N VAL A 226 23.74 7.19 9.53
CA VAL A 226 23.11 5.87 9.44
C VAL A 226 21.92 5.90 8.48
N GLY A 227 21.82 4.88 7.65
CA GLY A 227 20.71 4.71 6.71
C GLY A 227 20.10 3.32 6.82
N VAL A 228 18.76 3.23 6.84
CA VAL A 228 18.08 1.94 6.68
C VAL A 228 18.47 1.35 5.33
N GLY A 229 18.79 0.06 5.30
CA GLY A 229 18.93 -0.67 4.05
C GLY A 229 17.85 -1.75 3.91
N CYS A 230 17.77 -2.68 4.86
CA CYS A 230 16.65 -3.62 4.89
C CYS A 230 16.25 -4.04 6.31
N VAL A 231 15.01 -4.48 6.43
CA VAL A 231 14.43 -5.02 7.66
C VAL A 231 13.81 -6.37 7.34
N ILE A 232 14.04 -7.37 8.19
CA ILE A 232 13.36 -8.65 8.14
C ILE A 232 12.77 -8.98 9.51
N LYS A 233 11.74 -9.83 9.52
CA LYS A 233 11.24 -10.46 10.74
C LYS A 233 11.75 -11.90 10.81
N ASP A 234 12.29 -12.27 11.95
CA ASP A 234 12.74 -13.63 12.25
C ASP A 234 12.29 -14.04 13.64
N GLY A 235 11.31 -14.95 13.69
CA GLY A 235 10.58 -15.25 14.92
C GLY A 235 9.86 -14.02 15.49
N ASN A 236 10.15 -13.70 16.74
CA ASN A 236 9.56 -12.57 17.47
C ASN A 236 10.40 -11.28 17.39
N SER A 237 11.44 -11.26 16.55
CA SER A 237 12.35 -10.13 16.45
C SER A 237 12.41 -9.59 15.02
N TYR A 238 12.54 -8.28 14.91
CA TYR A 238 12.97 -7.60 13.72
C TYR A 238 14.50 -7.46 13.74
N LEU A 239 15.10 -7.67 12.57
CA LEU A 239 16.51 -7.43 12.30
C LEU A 239 16.60 -6.35 11.22
N MET A 240 17.23 -5.22 11.55
CA MET A 240 17.53 -4.14 10.62
C MET A 240 19.01 -4.22 10.26
N TYR A 241 19.28 -4.44 8.99
CA TYR A 241 20.62 -4.26 8.44
C TYR A 241 20.68 -2.85 7.87
N TYR A 242 21.59 -2.06 8.41
CA TYR A 242 21.68 -0.63 8.12
C TYR A 242 23.08 -0.29 7.62
N GLU A 243 23.18 0.70 6.75
CA GLU A 243 24.46 1.33 6.43
C GLU A 243 24.87 2.25 7.58
N GLY A 244 26.12 2.15 8.02
CA GLY A 244 26.73 3.14 8.89
C GLY A 244 28.11 3.54 8.41
N ASN A 245 28.45 4.81 8.61
CA ASN A 245 29.77 5.35 8.31
C ASN A 245 30.17 6.45 9.31
N SER A 246 31.48 6.61 9.47
CA SER A 246 32.12 7.68 10.27
C SER A 246 32.75 8.78 9.42
N ASP A 247 32.81 8.56 8.10
CA ASP A 247 33.32 9.50 7.10
C ASP A 247 32.54 9.27 5.79
N PRO A 248 31.88 10.30 5.22
CA PRO A 248 31.14 10.17 3.97
C PRO A 248 32.03 9.73 2.78
N TYR A 249 33.35 9.94 2.85
CA TYR A 249 34.31 9.53 1.83
C TYR A 249 35.08 8.26 2.19
N GLY A 250 34.86 7.71 3.39
CA GLY A 250 35.55 6.53 3.90
C GLY A 250 34.88 5.21 3.49
N TYR A 251 35.20 4.16 4.24
CA TYR A 251 34.49 2.90 4.15
C TYR A 251 33.12 3.02 4.84
N TRP A 252 32.08 2.52 4.17
CA TRP A 252 30.79 2.32 4.80
C TRP A 252 30.62 0.83 5.09
N HIS A 253 30.01 0.53 6.22
CA HIS A 253 29.84 -0.81 6.72
C HIS A 253 28.37 -1.12 6.91
N ILE A 254 28.05 -2.41 7.01
CA ILE A 254 26.70 -2.87 7.31
C ILE A 254 26.65 -3.23 8.79
N GLY A 255 25.80 -2.53 9.54
CA GLY A 255 25.47 -2.82 10.92
C GLY A 255 24.22 -3.68 11.05
N LEU A 256 23.97 -4.12 12.28
CA LEU A 256 22.75 -4.82 12.68
C LEU A 256 22.13 -4.11 13.87
N ALA A 257 20.83 -3.87 13.82
CA ALA A 257 20.03 -3.50 14.97
C ALA A 257 18.87 -4.49 15.14
N THR A 258 18.49 -4.77 16.39
CA THR A 258 17.40 -5.70 16.71
C THR A 258 16.28 -5.00 17.46
N SER A 259 15.04 -5.41 17.20
CA SER A 259 13.85 -4.88 17.87
C SER A 259 12.79 -5.98 18.05
N THR A 260 11.92 -5.85 19.04
CA THR A 260 10.74 -6.73 19.21
C THR A 260 9.44 -6.09 18.73
N ASP A 261 9.41 -4.78 18.51
CA ASP A 261 8.22 -4.01 18.13
C ASP A 261 8.37 -3.25 16.81
N GLY A 262 9.59 -3.17 16.28
CA GLY A 262 9.93 -2.44 15.06
C GLY A 262 10.15 -0.94 15.28
N VAL A 263 10.05 -0.46 16.51
CA VAL A 263 10.13 0.96 16.88
C VAL A 263 11.30 1.23 17.82
N ASN A 264 11.53 0.37 18.81
CA ASN A 264 12.63 0.48 19.75
C ASN A 264 13.76 -0.48 19.34
N TRP A 265 14.92 0.06 18.99
CA TRP A 265 16.01 -0.71 18.40
C TRP A 265 17.26 -0.70 19.27
N THR A 266 17.96 -1.83 19.29
CA THR A 266 19.27 -1.99 19.95
C THR A 266 20.32 -2.28 18.88
N LYS A 267 21.31 -1.39 18.73
CA LYS A 267 22.43 -1.57 17.79
C LYS A 267 23.42 -2.60 18.30
N HIS A 268 23.91 -3.46 17.40
CA HIS A 268 25.16 -4.17 17.63
C HIS A 268 26.33 -3.17 17.66
N SER A 269 27.27 -3.39 18.57
CA SER A 269 28.38 -2.45 18.79
C SER A 269 29.39 -2.38 17.65
N THR A 270 29.42 -3.41 16.79
CA THR A 270 30.35 -3.52 15.65
C THR A 270 29.58 -3.82 14.38
N PRO A 271 30.12 -3.47 13.20
CA PRO A 271 29.53 -3.89 11.94
C PRO A 271 29.44 -5.41 11.84
N VAL A 272 28.40 -5.90 11.19
CA VAL A 272 28.22 -7.33 10.87
C VAL A 272 28.78 -7.69 9.50
N CYS A 273 28.99 -6.70 8.63
CA CYS A 273 29.76 -6.87 7.39
C CYS A 273 30.61 -5.62 7.12
N MET A 274 31.92 -5.82 6.99
CA MET A 274 32.89 -4.73 6.83
C MET A 274 33.09 -4.37 5.36
N GLY A 275 32.95 -3.09 5.01
CA GLY A 275 33.56 -2.54 3.81
C GLY A 275 35.08 -2.63 3.86
N ASP A 276 35.71 -2.86 2.71
CA ASP A 276 37.15 -3.01 2.57
C ASP A 276 37.64 -2.40 1.24
N TYR A 277 38.92 -2.58 0.91
CA TYR A 277 39.49 -2.03 -0.32
C TYR A 277 38.85 -2.59 -1.61
N ASN A 278 38.40 -3.85 -1.61
CA ASN A 278 37.80 -4.48 -2.80
C ASN A 278 36.30 -4.16 -2.90
N GLU A 279 35.63 -4.03 -1.75
CA GLU A 279 34.22 -3.70 -1.65
C GLU A 279 34.01 -2.52 -0.70
N PRO A 280 34.39 -1.29 -1.10
CA PRO A 280 34.15 -0.09 -0.30
C PRO A 280 32.67 0.30 -0.33
N GLN A 281 32.27 1.06 0.68
CA GLN A 281 30.94 1.70 0.76
C GLN A 281 29.79 0.70 0.56
N LEU A 282 29.66 -0.24 1.50
CA LEU A 282 28.62 -1.25 1.47
C LEU A 282 27.27 -0.66 1.85
N HIS A 283 26.22 -1.03 1.12
CA HIS A 283 24.83 -0.72 1.50
C HIS A 283 23.93 -1.97 1.41
N PRO A 284 23.23 -2.37 2.49
CA PRO A 284 22.46 -3.61 2.54
C PRO A 284 21.10 -3.45 1.86
N GLY A 285 20.96 -3.85 0.60
CA GLY A 285 19.69 -3.68 -0.14
C GLY A 285 18.60 -4.68 0.24
N SER A 286 18.97 -5.94 0.53
CA SER A 286 17.99 -6.97 0.87
C SER A 286 18.61 -8.12 1.65
N VAL A 287 17.88 -8.65 2.63
CA VAL A 287 18.20 -9.91 3.30
C VAL A 287 17.00 -10.85 3.21
N LEU A 288 17.25 -12.12 2.90
CA LEU A 288 16.25 -13.19 2.97
C LEU A 288 16.75 -14.32 3.85
N LYS A 289 15.84 -14.98 4.56
CA LYS A 289 16.12 -16.23 5.29
C LYS A 289 15.41 -17.39 4.57
N ILE A 290 16.18 -18.30 3.99
CA ILE A 290 15.67 -19.44 3.22
C ILE A 290 16.36 -20.70 3.72
N ASN A 291 15.60 -21.74 4.06
CA ASN A 291 16.13 -23.02 4.58
C ASN A 291 17.13 -22.83 5.74
N ASN A 292 16.83 -21.90 6.66
CA ASN A 292 17.69 -21.54 7.80
C ASN A 292 19.07 -20.96 7.43
N GLN A 293 19.23 -20.43 6.22
CA GLN A 293 20.38 -19.66 5.79
C GLN A 293 19.93 -18.25 5.40
N TYR A 294 20.70 -17.24 5.81
CA TYR A 294 20.49 -15.87 5.42
C TYR A 294 21.33 -15.55 4.19
N LEU A 295 20.71 -14.82 3.26
CA LEU A 295 21.30 -14.32 2.03
C LEU A 295 21.17 -12.81 2.07
N MET A 296 22.29 -12.08 2.07
CA MET A 296 22.34 -10.63 1.99
C MET A 296 22.79 -10.24 0.60
N TYR A 297 22.01 -9.39 -0.05
CA TYR A 297 22.33 -8.73 -1.31
C TYR A 297 22.62 -7.27 -1.02
N TYR A 298 23.78 -6.79 -1.42
CA TYR A 298 24.24 -5.45 -1.09
C TYR A 298 24.87 -4.75 -2.29
N THR A 299 24.79 -3.43 -2.26
CA THR A 299 25.57 -2.57 -3.14
C THR A 299 26.96 -2.42 -2.56
N PHE A 300 27.96 -2.36 -3.41
CA PHE A 300 29.26 -1.79 -3.05
C PHE A 300 29.80 -0.94 -4.19
N ARG A 301 30.60 0.07 -3.83
CA ARG A 301 31.25 0.93 -4.80
C ARG A 301 32.43 0.21 -5.44
N ASN A 302 32.62 0.39 -6.73
CA ASN A 302 33.76 -0.14 -7.44
C ASN A 302 35.03 0.61 -6.99
N PRO A 303 36.04 -0.08 -6.45
CA PRO A 303 37.24 0.58 -5.94
C PRO A 303 38.09 1.23 -7.05
N ASN A 304 37.92 0.78 -8.29
CA ASN A 304 38.63 1.31 -9.45
C ASN A 304 37.85 2.40 -10.18
N SER A 305 36.63 2.72 -9.74
CA SER A 305 35.86 3.82 -10.32
C SER A 305 34.84 4.39 -9.33
N TYR A 306 35.07 5.65 -9.01
CA TYR A 306 34.33 6.41 -8.03
C TYR A 306 32.82 6.56 -8.32
N HIS A 307 32.35 6.23 -9.52
CA HIS A 307 30.95 6.35 -9.94
C HIS A 307 30.28 5.01 -10.26
N PHE A 308 31.00 3.89 -10.21
CA PHE A 308 30.44 2.60 -10.61
C PHE A 308 30.10 1.81 -9.36
N HIS A 309 28.89 1.28 -9.30
CA HIS A 309 28.46 0.39 -8.24
C HIS A 309 28.16 -0.99 -8.83
N ASN A 310 28.39 -2.01 -8.01
CA ASN A 310 28.03 -3.38 -8.32
C ASN A 310 27.17 -3.96 -7.20
N ILE A 311 26.54 -5.10 -7.49
CA ILE A 311 25.79 -5.86 -6.51
C ILE A 311 26.61 -7.08 -6.12
N GLY A 312 26.91 -7.17 -4.83
CA GLY A 312 27.55 -8.31 -4.18
C GLY A 312 26.54 -9.08 -3.31
N MET A 313 27.02 -10.17 -2.73
CA MET A 313 26.26 -10.89 -1.73
C MET A 313 27.13 -11.51 -0.63
N ALA A 314 26.51 -11.81 0.50
CA ALA A 314 27.08 -12.57 1.60
C ALA A 314 26.06 -13.59 2.14
N VAL A 315 26.56 -14.66 2.75
CA VAL A 315 25.74 -15.68 3.43
C VAL A 315 26.00 -15.67 4.93
N SER A 316 24.98 -16.05 5.70
CA SER A 316 25.11 -16.27 7.14
C SER A 316 24.22 -17.43 7.59
N SER A 317 24.63 -18.16 8.62
CA SER A 317 23.79 -19.18 9.27
C SER A 317 23.01 -18.65 10.48
N ASP A 318 23.35 -17.46 10.98
CA ASP A 318 22.82 -16.89 12.22
C ASP A 318 22.36 -15.43 12.10
N GLY A 319 22.52 -14.80 10.93
CA GLY A 319 22.16 -13.41 10.67
C GLY A 319 23.16 -12.39 11.23
N VAL A 320 24.22 -12.83 11.90
CA VAL A 320 25.20 -11.96 12.56
C VAL A 320 26.59 -12.12 11.94
N ASN A 321 27.01 -13.35 11.70
CA ASN A 321 28.30 -13.68 11.11
C ASN A 321 28.15 -13.90 9.62
N TRP A 322 28.65 -12.95 8.83
CA TRP A 322 28.51 -12.93 7.37
C TRP A 322 29.79 -13.33 6.66
N VAL A 323 29.65 -14.17 5.63
CA VAL A 323 30.73 -14.57 4.73
C VAL A 323 30.41 -14.03 3.33
N LYS A 324 31.21 -13.07 2.86
CA LYS A 324 31.11 -12.52 1.50
C LYS A 324 31.38 -13.61 0.47
N ASN A 325 30.63 -13.59 -0.63
CA ASN A 325 30.82 -14.54 -1.72
C ASN A 325 32.13 -14.24 -2.46
N SER A 326 32.96 -15.27 -2.67
CA SER A 326 34.23 -15.14 -3.39
C SER A 326 34.08 -14.74 -4.85
N ASN A 327 32.88 -14.93 -5.42
CA ASN A 327 32.55 -14.56 -6.79
C ASN A 327 31.90 -13.18 -6.91
N ASN A 328 31.92 -12.36 -5.85
CA ASN A 328 31.46 -10.99 -5.96
C ASN A 328 32.28 -10.21 -7.00
N PRO A 329 31.64 -9.30 -7.77
CA PRO A 329 30.20 -9.02 -7.79
C PRO A 329 29.38 -10.13 -8.47
N ILE A 330 28.19 -10.43 -7.93
CA ILE A 330 27.24 -11.38 -8.53
C ILE A 330 26.38 -10.77 -9.64
N LEU A 331 26.31 -9.44 -9.71
CA LEU A 331 25.67 -8.71 -10.81
C LEU A 331 26.44 -7.42 -11.08
N THR A 332 26.78 -7.19 -12.35
CA THR A 332 27.45 -5.98 -12.87
C THR A 332 26.64 -5.38 -14.00
N ASN A 333 26.93 -4.16 -14.45
CA ASN A 333 26.33 -3.61 -15.67
C ASN A 333 26.74 -4.45 -16.92
N SER A 334 25.76 -4.82 -17.73
CA SER A 334 25.90 -5.63 -18.95
C SER A 334 24.86 -5.30 -20.03
N GLN A 335 23.91 -4.40 -19.74
CA GLN A 335 22.90 -3.91 -20.67
C GLN A 335 23.07 -2.39 -20.84
N GLU A 336 22.79 -1.87 -22.04
CA GLU A 336 23.09 -0.47 -22.41
C GLU A 336 22.47 0.57 -21.47
N TRP A 337 21.21 0.35 -21.05
CA TRP A 337 20.47 1.27 -20.17
C TRP A 337 21.08 1.41 -18.76
N GLU A 338 21.88 0.44 -18.32
CA GLU A 338 22.50 0.45 -16.99
C GLU A 338 23.63 1.49 -16.90
N GLY A 339 24.11 1.93 -18.07
CA GLY A 339 25.25 2.82 -18.19
C GLY A 339 26.45 2.23 -17.49
N SER A 340 26.89 2.91 -16.44
CA SER A 340 28.18 2.66 -15.82
C SER A 340 28.14 1.79 -14.55
N GLY A 341 26.97 1.33 -14.11
CA GLY A 341 26.88 0.54 -12.88
C GLY A 341 25.44 0.35 -12.40
N ILE A 342 25.27 -0.58 -11.46
CA ILE A 342 23.98 -1.01 -10.91
C ILE A 342 24.04 -1.15 -9.39
N TYR A 343 22.93 -0.90 -8.70
CA TYR A 343 22.91 -0.79 -7.24
C TYR A 343 21.48 -0.87 -6.68
N TYR A 344 21.39 -0.86 -5.35
CA TYR A 344 20.22 -1.04 -4.49
C TYR A 344 19.37 -2.26 -4.89
N PRO A 345 19.91 -3.49 -4.71
CA PRO A 345 19.16 -4.69 -5.00
C PRO A 345 18.03 -4.87 -3.99
N SER A 346 16.81 -5.06 -4.48
CA SER A 346 15.67 -5.47 -3.66
C SER A 346 15.13 -6.80 -4.15
N VAL A 347 15.13 -7.80 -3.27
CA VAL A 347 14.94 -9.19 -3.65
C VAL A 347 13.75 -9.79 -2.91
N ILE A 348 12.88 -10.47 -3.66
CA ILE A 348 11.86 -11.37 -3.12
C ILE A 348 12.14 -12.81 -3.57
N TYR A 349 11.63 -13.78 -2.80
CA TYR A 349 11.65 -15.19 -3.16
C TYR A 349 10.23 -15.74 -3.14
N GLU A 350 9.76 -16.23 -4.29
CA GLU A 350 8.45 -16.85 -4.42
C GLU A 350 8.49 -17.95 -5.49
N ASN A 351 7.68 -19.01 -5.32
CA ASN A 351 7.58 -20.11 -6.28
C ASN A 351 8.94 -20.69 -6.71
N ASN A 352 9.87 -20.83 -5.75
CA ASN A 352 11.24 -21.28 -5.98
C ASN A 352 12.07 -20.43 -6.95
N LEU A 353 11.75 -19.13 -7.04
CA LEU A 353 12.47 -18.19 -7.88
C LEU A 353 12.77 -16.91 -7.10
N PHE A 354 14.04 -16.53 -7.09
CA PHE A 354 14.48 -15.21 -6.65
C PHE A 354 14.20 -14.19 -7.74
N LYS A 355 13.69 -13.02 -7.35
CA LYS A 355 13.44 -11.89 -8.24
C LYS A 355 14.06 -10.65 -7.63
N MET A 356 14.97 -10.02 -8.35
CA MET A 356 15.67 -8.81 -7.94
C MET A 356 15.19 -7.64 -8.79
N VAL A 357 14.84 -6.53 -8.14
CA VAL A 357 14.77 -5.21 -8.76
C VAL A 357 16.04 -4.45 -8.39
N TYR A 358 16.60 -3.71 -9.34
CA TYR A 358 17.79 -2.88 -9.14
C TYR A 358 17.70 -1.62 -9.99
N MET A 359 18.55 -0.63 -9.69
CA MET A 359 18.60 0.65 -10.42
C MET A 359 19.93 0.89 -11.12
N ASN A 360 19.93 1.76 -12.14
CA ASN A 360 21.12 2.19 -12.86
C ASN A 360 21.76 3.45 -12.28
N THR A 361 23.07 3.66 -12.52
CA THR A 361 23.89 4.71 -11.87
C THR A 361 23.31 6.12 -12.00
N THR A 362 22.63 6.40 -13.11
CA THR A 362 21.97 7.69 -13.35
C THR A 362 20.65 7.88 -12.60
N ALA A 363 20.20 6.87 -11.84
CA ALA A 363 18.96 6.87 -11.09
C ALA A 363 17.74 7.27 -11.93
N ASN A 364 17.62 6.74 -13.15
CA ASN A 364 16.52 7.07 -14.06
C ASN A 364 15.71 5.86 -14.50
N ALA A 365 16.11 4.65 -14.11
CA ALA A 365 15.46 3.42 -14.54
C ALA A 365 15.65 2.26 -13.56
N PHE A 366 14.67 1.36 -13.55
CA PHE A 366 14.71 0.08 -12.84
C PHE A 366 14.80 -1.11 -13.82
N GLY A 367 15.58 -2.10 -13.42
CA GLY A 367 15.75 -3.38 -14.10
C GLY A 367 15.40 -4.54 -13.19
N MET A 368 15.17 -5.70 -13.81
CA MET A 368 14.83 -6.93 -13.12
C MET A 368 15.79 -8.07 -13.50
N ALA A 369 16.15 -8.87 -12.52
CA ALA A 369 16.89 -10.12 -12.69
C ALA A 369 16.23 -11.25 -11.92
N THR A 370 16.46 -12.50 -12.36
CA THR A 370 15.92 -13.70 -11.71
C THR A 370 17.02 -14.71 -11.46
N SER A 371 16.85 -15.53 -10.42
CA SER A 371 17.77 -16.60 -10.06
C SER A 371 17.01 -17.78 -9.47
N THR A 372 17.44 -19.00 -9.77
CA THR A 372 16.90 -20.23 -9.17
C THR A 372 17.65 -20.66 -7.91
N ASP A 373 18.87 -20.15 -7.70
CA ASP A 373 19.73 -20.52 -6.58
C ASP A 373 20.04 -19.34 -5.64
N GLY A 374 19.79 -18.11 -6.08
CA GLY A 374 20.10 -16.89 -5.33
C GLY A 374 21.54 -16.39 -5.53
N PHE A 375 22.37 -17.11 -6.29
CA PHE A 375 23.79 -16.81 -6.53
C PHE A 375 24.04 -16.36 -7.96
N ILE A 376 23.43 -17.02 -8.94
CA ILE A 376 23.62 -16.75 -10.37
C ILE A 376 22.36 -16.09 -10.93
N TRP A 377 22.52 -14.90 -11.50
CA TRP A 377 21.40 -14.04 -11.88
C TRP A 377 21.30 -13.86 -13.39
N ASN A 378 20.07 -13.99 -13.90
CA ASN A 378 19.71 -13.77 -15.30
C ASN A 378 18.88 -12.49 -15.41
N LYS A 379 19.41 -11.48 -16.11
CA LYS A 379 18.69 -10.22 -16.35
C LYS A 379 17.57 -10.42 -17.37
N SER A 380 16.47 -9.72 -17.18
CA SER A 380 15.38 -9.69 -18.15
C SER A 380 15.81 -8.98 -19.44
N ASN A 381 15.37 -9.50 -20.58
CA ASN A 381 15.51 -8.84 -21.89
C ASN A 381 14.55 -7.66 -22.06
N SER A 382 13.60 -7.47 -21.13
CA SER A 382 12.67 -6.35 -21.10
C SER A 382 13.15 -5.19 -20.21
N ASN A 383 14.43 -5.20 -19.81
CA ASN A 383 15.01 -4.12 -19.03
C ASN A 383 15.41 -2.93 -19.92
N PRO A 384 15.29 -1.68 -19.43
CA PRO A 384 14.64 -1.33 -18.17
C PRO A 384 13.12 -1.51 -18.29
N PHE A 385 12.48 -1.98 -17.22
CA PHE A 385 11.03 -2.20 -17.25
C PHE A 385 10.24 -0.96 -16.80
N PHE A 386 10.92 -0.01 -16.15
CA PHE A 386 10.34 1.25 -15.68
C PHE A 386 11.40 2.36 -15.70
N THR A 387 11.07 3.54 -16.22
CA THR A 387 11.93 4.72 -16.24
C THR A 387 11.23 5.93 -15.60
N LYS A 388 12.00 6.95 -15.23
CA LYS A 388 11.46 8.17 -14.62
C LYS A 388 10.46 8.91 -15.51
N GLU A 389 10.59 8.79 -16.83
CA GLU A 389 9.65 9.36 -17.82
C GLU A 389 8.27 8.69 -17.76
N GLN A 390 8.16 7.51 -17.14
CA GLN A 390 6.90 6.79 -16.94
C GLN A 390 6.23 7.14 -15.60
N THR A 391 6.80 8.04 -14.82
CA THR A 391 6.19 8.54 -13.58
C THR A 391 4.96 9.39 -13.90
N SER A 392 3.89 9.20 -13.13
CA SER A 392 2.65 9.95 -13.29
C SER A 392 2.88 11.42 -12.97
N ASN A 393 2.26 12.31 -13.75
CA ASN A 393 2.34 13.76 -13.52
C ASN A 393 3.77 14.32 -13.43
N ASN A 394 4.78 13.58 -13.93
CA ASN A 394 6.19 13.95 -13.84
C ASN A 394 6.64 14.22 -12.39
N TRP A 395 6.07 13.50 -11.41
CA TRP A 395 6.31 13.76 -9.99
C TRP A 395 7.76 13.50 -9.60
N ALA A 396 8.47 12.60 -10.30
CA ALA A 396 9.87 12.25 -10.05
C ALA A 396 10.77 12.59 -11.26
N TYR A 397 10.71 13.84 -11.71
CA TYR A 397 11.37 14.27 -12.96
C TYR A 397 12.91 14.20 -12.92
N ARG A 398 13.52 14.32 -11.73
CA ARG A 398 14.98 14.32 -11.58
C ARG A 398 15.51 12.90 -11.64
N ASP A 399 15.10 12.07 -10.69
CA ASP A 399 15.55 10.70 -10.49
C ASP A 399 14.48 9.80 -9.83
N ILE A 400 14.64 8.49 -10.01
CA ILE A 400 13.96 7.40 -9.31
C ILE A 400 15.02 6.50 -8.68
N ALA A 401 14.93 6.25 -7.37
CA ALA A 401 15.99 5.59 -6.60
C ALA A 401 15.48 4.70 -5.47
N TYR A 402 16.36 3.87 -4.93
CA TYR A 402 16.15 3.06 -3.72
C TYR A 402 14.88 2.20 -3.80
N PRO A 403 14.79 1.26 -4.76
CA PRO A 403 13.62 0.42 -4.89
C PRO A 403 13.49 -0.54 -3.69
N ASN A 404 12.29 -0.64 -3.13
CA ASN A 404 11.91 -1.66 -2.16
C ASN A 404 10.77 -2.50 -2.76
N PHE A 405 11.14 -3.70 -3.23
CA PHE A 405 10.27 -4.61 -3.97
C PHE A 405 9.59 -5.59 -3.01
N ILE A 406 8.26 -5.53 -2.95
CA ILE A 406 7.44 -6.37 -2.08
C ILE A 406 6.30 -7.05 -2.85
N LYS A 407 5.86 -8.19 -2.32
CA LYS A 407 4.72 -8.96 -2.81
C LYS A 407 3.57 -8.87 -1.81
N LEU A 408 2.38 -8.52 -2.31
CA LEU A 408 1.14 -8.31 -1.55
C LEU A 408 0.02 -9.13 -2.18
N ASN A 409 -0.23 -10.36 -1.72
CA ASN A 409 -1.27 -11.23 -2.30
C ASN A 409 -1.17 -11.28 -3.85
N ASN A 410 -2.16 -10.74 -4.57
CA ASN A 410 -2.15 -10.65 -6.03
C ASN A 410 -1.55 -9.35 -6.61
N GLU A 411 -0.78 -8.59 -5.84
CA GLU A 411 -0.15 -7.33 -6.25
C GLU A 411 1.35 -7.38 -5.94
N TYR A 412 2.15 -6.76 -6.79
CA TYR A 412 3.54 -6.42 -6.55
C TYR A 412 3.64 -4.92 -6.40
N ARG A 413 4.41 -4.44 -5.41
CA ARG A 413 4.75 -3.03 -5.27
C ARG A 413 6.26 -2.84 -5.24
N ILE A 414 6.72 -1.77 -5.86
CA ILE A 414 8.06 -1.25 -5.65
C ILE A 414 7.88 0.15 -5.09
N TYR A 415 8.15 0.32 -3.80
CA TYR A 415 8.29 1.65 -3.20
C TYR A 415 9.64 2.21 -3.63
N TYR A 416 9.69 3.50 -3.98
CA TYR A 416 10.92 4.12 -4.45
C TYR A 416 10.93 5.61 -4.11
N SER A 417 12.12 6.18 -4.06
CA SER A 417 12.32 7.62 -3.87
C SER A 417 12.30 8.34 -5.21
N GLY A 418 11.58 9.45 -5.30
CA GLY A 418 11.49 10.29 -6.48
C GLY A 418 11.97 11.71 -6.21
N GLY A 419 12.97 12.14 -6.97
CA GLY A 419 13.52 13.49 -6.94
C GLY A 419 12.70 14.46 -7.76
N HIS A 420 12.31 15.58 -7.15
CA HIS A 420 11.31 16.50 -7.72
C HIS A 420 11.64 17.98 -7.50
N SER A 421 12.91 18.26 -7.20
CA SER A 421 13.45 19.62 -7.25
C SER A 421 14.89 19.58 -7.74
N ASN A 422 15.39 20.74 -8.19
CA ASN A 422 16.81 20.92 -8.51
C ASN A 422 17.71 20.98 -7.26
N THR A 423 17.11 20.96 -6.06
CA THR A 423 17.79 20.79 -4.77
C THR A 423 17.67 19.34 -4.31
N TYR A 424 18.39 18.93 -3.26
CA TYR A 424 18.24 17.59 -2.67
C TYR A 424 16.90 17.47 -1.92
N ASN A 425 15.80 17.41 -2.67
CA ASN A 425 14.47 17.09 -2.19
C ASN A 425 13.97 15.84 -2.93
N SER A 426 13.55 14.85 -2.15
CA SER A 426 13.00 13.59 -2.62
C SER A 426 11.87 13.17 -1.68
N SER A 427 10.90 12.47 -2.26
CA SER A 427 9.73 11.90 -1.58
C SER A 427 9.60 10.43 -1.97
N ILE A 428 8.83 9.64 -1.21
CA ILE A 428 8.62 8.22 -1.50
C ILE A 428 7.27 8.03 -2.19
N GLY A 429 7.28 7.31 -3.30
CA GLY A 429 6.12 6.86 -4.06
C GLY A 429 6.18 5.35 -4.29
N PHE A 430 5.26 4.81 -5.08
CA PHE A 430 5.35 3.43 -5.52
C PHE A 430 4.81 3.20 -6.93
N ILE A 431 5.37 2.19 -7.59
CA ILE A 431 4.80 1.56 -8.78
C ILE A 431 4.20 0.21 -8.37
N ARG A 432 3.15 -0.21 -9.07
CA ARG A 432 2.50 -1.49 -8.84
C ARG A 432 2.29 -2.27 -10.10
N LYS A 433 2.22 -3.58 -9.94
CA LYS A 433 1.84 -4.52 -10.97
C LYS A 433 0.97 -5.59 -10.34
N PHE A 434 -0.19 -5.85 -10.93
CA PHE A 434 -1.03 -6.96 -10.48
C PHE A 434 -0.49 -8.26 -11.05
N GLY A 435 -0.51 -9.30 -10.22
CA GLY A 435 -0.17 -10.65 -10.62
C GLY A 435 -1.19 -11.15 -11.64
N ASN A 436 -0.69 -11.97 -12.59
CA ASN A 436 -1.54 -12.81 -13.41
C ASN A 436 -2.00 -14.02 -12.60
#